data_AF-A0A7S6RXS3-F1
#
_entry.id   AF-A0A7S6RXS3-F1
#
_cell.length_a   1.000
_cell.length_b   1.000
_cell.length_c   1.000
_cell.angle_alpha   90.00
_cell.angle_beta   90.00
_cell.angle_gamma   90.00
#
_symmetry.space_group_name_H-M   'P 1'
#
loop_
_entity.id
_entity.type
_entity.pdbx_description
1 polymer ?
#
loop_
_entity_poly.entity_id
_entity_poly.type
_entity_poly.pdbx_seq_one_letter_code
_entity_poly.pdbx_strand_id
1 'polypeptide(L)'
;MEETKHKQNQQMHMSWWRFAAMVFTSTAVMFVLMYQLVYERDHMFFSMNRFVASLAMGGVMTVIMLGFMWSMYKGTKLKMAFFVGGALAAAGLLYVNRSQSLTDDTRFMKSMIPHHSIAINNARKATISDPRVRELANEIIAAQVREIELMKRLIEDIEKHGKRGNNPLPPRDAVVTEEMLTKIREVLK
;
A
#
# COMPACT_ATOMS: atom_id res chain seq x y z
N MET A 1 61.99 5.30 5.03
CA MET A 1 60.71 5.49 4.31
C MET A 1 59.89 4.21 4.37
N GLU A 2 59.52 3.74 5.56
CA GLU A 2 58.89 2.41 5.73
C GLU A 2 57.73 2.38 6.74
N GLU A 3 57.26 3.54 7.22
CA GLU A 3 56.14 3.63 8.17
C GLU A 3 54.78 3.88 7.49
N THR A 4 54.73 4.06 6.17
CA THR A 4 53.51 4.48 5.45
C THR A 4 52.73 3.35 4.77
N LYS A 5 53.02 2.07 5.02
CA LYS A 5 52.37 0.94 4.31
C LYS A 5 51.32 0.13 5.07
N HIS A 6 51.01 0.44 6.33
CA HIS A 6 49.97 -0.28 7.08
C HIS A 6 48.87 0.63 7.65
N LYS A 7 48.37 1.60 6.88
CA LYS A 7 46.93 1.89 6.95
C LYS A 7 46.21 0.84 6.10
N GLN A 8 46.14 -0.38 6.64
CA GLN A 8 45.22 -1.39 6.12
C GLN A 8 43.85 -0.72 6.06
N ASN A 9 43.30 -0.68 4.86
CA ASN A 9 41.94 -0.32 4.55
C ASN A 9 41.02 -1.27 5.34
N GLN A 10 40.79 -0.98 6.62
CA GLN A 10 39.96 -1.79 7.50
C GLN A 10 38.53 -1.52 7.08
N GLN A 11 38.09 -2.20 6.02
CA GLN A 11 36.75 -2.07 5.49
C GLN A 11 35.79 -2.49 6.62
N MET A 12 35.12 -1.50 7.22
CA MET A 12 34.22 -1.69 8.35
C MET A 12 33.03 -2.52 7.88
N HIS A 13 33.10 -3.82 8.10
CA HIS A 13 32.08 -4.73 7.65
C HIS A 13 30.85 -4.65 8.55
N MET A 14 29.70 -4.38 7.96
CA MET A 14 28.44 -4.30 8.68
C MET A 14 27.87 -5.68 8.95
N SER A 15 27.33 -5.86 10.15
CA SER A 15 26.66 -7.10 10.55
C SER A 15 25.35 -7.28 9.77
N TRP A 16 25.11 -8.49 9.28
CA TRP A 16 23.85 -8.90 8.63
C TRP A 16 22.63 -8.71 9.53
N TRP A 17 22.79 -8.82 10.85
CA TRP A 17 21.69 -8.56 11.80
C TRP A 17 21.24 -7.09 11.77
N ARG A 18 22.19 -6.16 11.63
CA ARG A 18 21.85 -4.72 11.52
C ARG A 18 21.10 -4.43 10.23
N PHE A 19 21.50 -5.08 9.13
CA PHE A 19 20.78 -4.97 7.86
C PHE A 19 19.34 -5.49 7.97
N ALA A 20 19.15 -6.70 8.50
CA ALA A 20 17.84 -7.28 8.69
C ALA A 20 16.96 -6.43 9.62
N ALA A 21 17.51 -5.94 10.75
CA ALA A 21 16.81 -5.04 11.66
C ALA A 21 16.40 -3.74 10.98
N MET A 22 17.29 -3.13 10.18
CA MET A 22 17.00 -1.90 9.45
C MET A 22 15.85 -2.08 8.46
N VAL A 23 15.88 -3.17 7.66
CA VAL A 23 14.81 -3.49 6.71
C VAL A 23 13.49 -3.73 7.44
N PHE A 24 13.49 -4.54 8.49
CA PHE A 24 12.30 -4.88 9.26
C PHE A 24 11.67 -3.65 9.91
N THR A 25 12.47 -2.88 10.67
CA THR A 25 11.99 -1.67 11.35
C THR A 25 11.46 -0.65 10.35
N SER A 26 12.16 -0.42 9.24
CA SER A 26 11.69 0.51 8.21
C SER A 26 10.38 0.03 7.58
N THR A 27 10.25 -1.27 7.31
CA THR A 27 8.99 -1.86 6.78
C THR A 27 7.83 -1.68 7.76
N ALA A 28 8.05 -1.94 9.05
CA ALA A 28 7.04 -1.80 10.09
C ALA A 28 6.60 -0.33 10.26
N VAL A 29 7.55 0.61 10.28
CA VAL A 29 7.26 2.04 10.34
C VAL A 29 6.47 2.48 9.10
N MET A 30 6.91 2.06 7.90
CA MET A 30 6.22 2.39 6.66
C MET A 30 4.79 1.86 6.64
N PHE A 31 4.54 0.64 7.12
CA PHE A 31 3.19 0.08 7.23
C PHE A 31 2.26 0.97 8.08
N VAL A 32 2.74 1.48 9.21
CA VAL A 32 1.96 2.41 10.05
C VAL A 32 1.74 3.75 9.33
N LEU A 33 2.78 4.30 8.69
CA LEU A 33 2.70 5.56 7.95
C LEU A 33 1.75 5.50 6.75
N MET A 34 1.44 4.31 6.21
CA MET A 34 0.40 4.16 5.17
C MET A 34 -1.00 4.61 5.63
N TYR A 35 -1.24 4.80 6.93
CA TYR A 35 -2.49 5.32 7.49
C TYR A 35 -2.49 6.84 7.74
N GLN A 36 -1.37 7.53 7.48
CA GLN A 36 -1.22 8.95 7.84
C GLN A 36 -2.24 9.91 7.20
N LEU A 37 -2.84 9.52 6.06
CA LEU A 37 -3.82 10.33 5.32
C LEU A 37 -5.27 9.93 5.60
N VAL A 38 -5.51 8.95 6.46
CA VAL A 38 -6.88 8.56 6.86
C VAL A 38 -7.52 9.72 7.62
N TYR A 39 -8.67 10.18 7.13
CA TYR A 39 -9.37 11.37 7.66
C TYR A 39 -9.81 11.22 9.12
N GLU A 40 -10.38 10.07 9.50
CA GLU A 40 -10.83 9.77 10.86
C GLU A 40 -10.17 8.51 11.41
N ARG A 41 -9.87 8.51 12.71
CA ARG A 41 -9.23 7.36 13.39
C ARG A 41 -10.08 6.09 13.32
N ASP A 42 -11.39 6.24 13.40
CA ASP A 42 -12.35 5.13 13.29
C ASP A 42 -12.34 4.47 11.89
N HIS A 43 -11.72 5.10 10.89
CA HIS A 43 -11.54 4.52 9.56
C HIS A 43 -10.26 3.68 9.43
N MET A 44 -9.46 3.55 10.50
CA MET A 44 -8.19 2.81 10.49
C MET A 44 -8.39 1.29 10.66
N PHE A 45 -9.05 0.67 9.68
CA PHE A 45 -9.18 -0.79 9.63
C PHE A 45 -7.91 -1.45 9.10
N PHE A 46 -7.57 -2.63 9.63
CA PHE A 46 -6.46 -3.41 9.10
C PHE A 46 -6.70 -3.81 7.64
N SER A 47 -5.78 -3.42 6.76
CA SER A 47 -5.82 -3.72 5.33
C SER A 47 -4.78 -4.77 4.95
N MET A 48 -5.25 -5.92 4.47
CA MET A 48 -4.38 -6.98 3.94
C MET A 48 -3.53 -6.48 2.78
N ASN A 49 -4.10 -5.68 1.88
CA ASN A 49 -3.39 -5.10 0.74
C ASN A 49 -2.25 -4.18 1.20
N ARG A 50 -2.46 -3.35 2.23
CA ARG A 50 -1.38 -2.51 2.79
C ARG A 50 -0.30 -3.35 3.44
N PHE A 51 -0.68 -4.41 4.14
CA PHE A 51 0.28 -5.31 4.76
C PHE A 51 1.16 -6.00 3.70
N VAL A 52 0.56 -6.63 2.69
CA VAL A 52 1.29 -7.26 1.58
C VAL A 52 2.15 -6.23 0.82
N ALA A 53 1.62 -5.04 0.53
CA ALA A 53 2.37 -3.97 -0.11
C ALA A 53 3.59 -3.53 0.71
N SER A 54 3.46 -3.42 2.04
CA SER A 54 4.59 -3.07 2.91
C SER A 54 5.69 -4.13 2.87
N LEU A 55 5.33 -5.42 2.86
CA LEU A 55 6.31 -6.51 2.73
C LEU A 55 6.98 -6.50 1.35
N ALA A 56 6.22 -6.24 0.28
CA ALA A 56 6.78 -6.11 -1.07
C ALA A 56 7.79 -4.95 -1.14
N MET A 57 7.46 -3.80 -0.55
CA MET A 57 8.38 -2.66 -0.42
C MET A 57 9.63 -3.03 0.40
N GLY A 58 9.48 -3.81 1.48
CA GLY A 58 10.61 -4.35 2.25
C GLY A 58 11.56 -5.21 1.42
N GLY A 59 11.01 -6.06 0.54
CA GLY A 59 11.77 -6.84 -0.43
C GLY A 59 12.52 -5.97 -1.45
N VAL A 60 11.84 -4.98 -2.04
CA VAL A 60 12.46 -4.02 -2.98
C VAL A 60 13.58 -3.23 -2.30
N MET A 61 13.32 -2.74 -1.08
CA MET A 61 14.27 -2.00 -0.28
C MET A 61 15.52 -2.85 0.04
N THR A 62 15.33 -4.14 0.35
CA THR A 62 16.42 -5.10 0.53
C THR A 62 17.34 -5.14 -0.70
N VAL A 63 16.76 -5.25 -1.89
CA VAL A 63 17.51 -5.29 -3.17
C VAL A 63 18.26 -3.99 -3.42
N ILE A 64 17.58 -2.85 -3.31
CA ILE A 64 18.16 -1.53 -3.56
C ILE A 64 19.30 -1.25 -2.57
N MET A 65 19.05 -1.38 -1.27
CA MET A 65 20.05 -1.09 -0.24
C MET A 65 21.28 -1.99 -0.38
N LEU A 66 21.08 -3.28 -0.60
CA LEU A 66 22.19 -4.21 -0.77
C LEU A 66 22.99 -3.94 -2.04
N GLY A 67 22.34 -3.48 -3.11
CA GLY A 67 23.00 -3.04 -4.35
C GLY A 67 23.97 -1.87 -4.12
N PHE A 68 23.52 -0.82 -3.42
CA PHE A 68 24.38 0.33 -3.10
C PHE A 68 25.45 0.01 -2.05
N MET A 69 25.11 -0.81 -1.05
CA MET A 69 25.98 -1.13 0.08
C MET A 69 26.77 -2.44 -0.13
N TRP A 70 27.00 -2.84 -1.38
CA TRP A 70 27.51 -4.17 -1.72
C TRP A 70 28.84 -4.50 -1.03
N SER A 71 29.79 -3.55 -0.99
CA SER A 71 31.13 -3.78 -0.41
C SER A 71 31.12 -3.86 1.12
N MET A 72 30.07 -3.37 1.79
CA MET A 72 30.01 -3.27 3.26
C MET A 72 29.72 -4.61 3.94
N TYR A 73 29.14 -5.57 3.23
CA TYR A 73 28.78 -6.88 3.80
C TYR A 73 29.80 -7.97 3.45
N LYS A 74 29.99 -8.97 4.33
CA LYS A 74 30.85 -10.13 4.07
C LYS A 74 30.07 -11.29 3.46
N GLY A 75 30.73 -12.05 2.59
CA GLY A 75 30.25 -13.31 2.02
C GLY A 75 29.36 -13.15 0.79
N THR A 76 29.90 -13.41 -0.40
CA THR A 76 29.18 -13.28 -1.68
C THR A 76 27.94 -14.17 -1.75
N LYS A 77 28.01 -15.39 -1.22
CA LYS A 77 26.86 -16.31 -1.19
C LYS A 77 25.68 -15.71 -0.42
N LEU A 78 25.95 -15.11 0.75
CA LEU A 78 24.90 -14.53 1.58
C LEU A 78 24.32 -13.26 0.93
N LYS A 79 25.16 -12.41 0.31
CA LYS A 79 24.68 -11.27 -0.48
C LYS A 79 23.74 -11.70 -1.60
N MET A 80 24.16 -12.68 -2.39
CA MET A 80 23.34 -13.21 -3.48
C MET A 80 22.04 -13.81 -2.94
N ALA A 81 22.07 -14.50 -1.80
CA ALA A 81 20.86 -15.04 -1.17
C ALA A 81 19.87 -13.92 -0.76
N PHE A 82 20.33 -12.86 -0.11
CA PHE A 82 19.47 -11.71 0.25
C PHE A 82 18.97 -10.96 -0.98
N PHE A 83 19.83 -10.76 -1.98
CA PHE A 83 19.48 -10.03 -3.20
C PHE A 83 18.42 -10.80 -4.01
N VAL A 84 18.68 -12.07 -4.33
CA VAL A 84 17.75 -12.91 -5.10
C VAL A 84 16.50 -13.20 -4.27
N GLY A 85 16.65 -13.53 -2.98
CA GLY A 85 15.52 -13.77 -2.09
C GLY A 85 14.61 -12.54 -1.94
N GLY A 86 15.20 -11.35 -1.77
CA GLY A 86 14.47 -10.08 -1.72
C GLY A 86 13.75 -9.77 -3.03
N ALA A 87 14.40 -9.99 -4.18
CA ALA A 87 13.81 -9.77 -5.50
C ALA A 87 12.64 -10.73 -5.77
N LEU A 88 12.80 -12.03 -5.47
CA LEU A 88 11.75 -13.02 -5.62
C LEU A 88 10.58 -12.77 -4.66
N ALA A 89 10.86 -12.42 -3.40
CA ALA A 89 9.84 -12.07 -2.44
C ALA A 89 9.05 -10.83 -2.89
N ALA A 90 9.74 -9.78 -3.35
CA ALA A 90 9.11 -8.58 -3.88
C ALA A 90 8.22 -8.91 -5.09
N ALA A 91 8.72 -9.65 -6.07
CA ALA A 91 7.95 -10.03 -7.26
C ALA A 91 6.72 -10.89 -6.90
N GLY A 92 6.89 -11.88 -6.03
CA GLY A 92 5.80 -12.74 -5.57
C GLY A 92 4.72 -11.98 -4.80
N LEU A 93 5.12 -11.11 -3.86
CA LEU A 93 4.17 -10.29 -3.10
C LEU A 93 3.49 -9.23 -3.96
N LEU A 94 4.19 -8.65 -4.94
CA LEU A 94 3.58 -7.76 -5.94
C LEU A 94 2.53 -8.49 -6.76
N TYR A 95 2.83 -9.72 -7.20
CA TYR A 95 1.87 -10.56 -7.93
C TYR A 95 0.62 -10.84 -7.08
N VAL A 96 0.79 -11.28 -5.82
CA VAL A 96 -0.33 -11.51 -4.89
C VAL A 96 -1.15 -10.24 -4.68
N ASN A 97 -0.49 -9.08 -4.53
CA ASN A 97 -1.20 -7.81 -4.36
C ASN A 97 -1.93 -7.37 -5.63
N ARG A 98 -1.44 -7.70 -6.83
CA ARG A 98 -2.15 -7.40 -8.09
C ARG A 98 -3.28 -8.37 -8.40
N SER A 99 -3.15 -9.64 -8.04
CA SER A 99 -4.18 -10.65 -8.28
C SER A 99 -5.38 -10.52 -7.36
N GLN A 100 -5.25 -9.77 -6.25
CA GLN A 100 -6.29 -9.63 -5.22
C GLN A 100 -6.75 -10.98 -4.65
N SER A 101 -5.88 -12.00 -4.67
CA SER A 101 -6.24 -13.38 -4.29
C SER A 101 -6.49 -13.57 -2.78
N LEU A 102 -6.11 -12.61 -1.95
CA LEU A 102 -6.31 -12.63 -0.50
C LEU A 102 -7.47 -11.72 -0.05
N THR A 103 -8.33 -11.32 -0.99
CA THR A 103 -9.43 -10.38 -0.76
C THR A 103 -10.76 -11.12 -0.78
N ASP A 104 -11.47 -11.14 0.35
CA ASP A 104 -12.87 -11.56 0.49
C ASP A 104 -13.76 -10.34 0.79
N ASP A 105 -15.08 -10.51 0.88
CA ASP A 105 -16.04 -9.41 1.09
C ASP A 105 -15.66 -8.50 2.28
N THR A 106 -15.34 -9.09 3.42
CA THR A 106 -15.02 -8.34 4.64
C THR A 106 -13.65 -7.67 4.53
N ARG A 107 -12.64 -8.35 3.98
CA ARG A 107 -11.31 -7.76 3.74
C ARG A 107 -11.36 -6.65 2.71
N PHE A 108 -12.18 -6.80 1.67
CA PHE A 108 -12.43 -5.76 0.68
C PHE A 108 -12.95 -4.51 1.38
N MET A 109 -14.03 -4.61 2.15
CA MET A 109 -14.62 -3.48 2.86
C MET A 109 -13.65 -2.88 3.90
N LYS A 110 -12.99 -3.71 4.71
CA LYS A 110 -11.97 -3.24 5.69
C LYS A 110 -10.79 -2.54 5.01
N SER A 111 -10.44 -2.92 3.78
CA SER A 111 -9.39 -2.23 3.01
C SER A 111 -9.89 -0.95 2.33
N MET A 112 -11.16 -0.90 1.95
CA MET A 112 -11.78 0.23 1.23
C MET A 112 -12.18 1.37 2.16
N ILE A 113 -12.56 1.11 3.41
CA ILE A 113 -12.85 2.17 4.40
C ILE A 113 -11.68 3.17 4.52
N PRO A 114 -10.44 2.74 4.83
CA PRO A 114 -9.33 3.69 4.92
C PRO A 114 -8.92 4.25 3.55
N HIS A 115 -9.21 3.57 2.43
CA HIS A 115 -8.99 4.13 1.09
C HIS A 115 -9.94 5.31 0.82
N HIS A 116 -11.23 5.14 1.13
CA HIS A 116 -12.25 6.16 0.97
C HIS A 116 -11.97 7.36 1.90
N SER A 117 -11.53 7.07 3.12
CA SER A 117 -11.12 8.07 4.10
C SER A 117 -10.00 8.99 3.59
N ILE A 118 -9.06 8.47 2.78
CA ILE A 118 -8.01 9.29 2.15
C ILE A 118 -8.60 10.25 1.11
N ALA A 119 -9.54 9.77 0.29
CA ALA A 119 -10.23 10.62 -0.69
C ALA A 119 -10.97 11.78 -0.02
N ILE A 120 -11.66 11.51 1.10
CA ILE A 120 -12.30 12.54 1.92
C ILE A 120 -11.27 13.55 2.45
N ASN A 121 -10.16 13.08 3.03
CA ASN A 121 -9.10 13.99 3.53
C ASN A 121 -8.58 14.91 2.42
N ASN A 122 -8.33 14.38 1.23
CA ASN A 122 -7.80 15.15 0.10
C ASN A 122 -8.83 16.14 -0.44
N ALA A 123 -10.07 15.71 -0.69
CA ALA A 123 -11.13 16.56 -1.23
C ALA A 123 -11.49 17.72 -0.29
N ARG A 124 -11.50 17.48 1.03
CA ARG A 124 -11.80 18.51 2.03
C ARG A 124 -10.71 19.57 2.17
N LYS A 125 -9.44 19.19 1.99
CA LYS A 125 -8.29 20.08 2.18
C LYS A 125 -7.78 20.74 0.91
N ALA A 126 -8.23 20.27 -0.26
CA ALA A 126 -7.79 20.83 -1.54
C ALA A 126 -8.24 22.29 -1.70
N THR A 127 -7.30 23.15 -2.11
CA THR A 127 -7.59 24.52 -2.54
C THR A 127 -8.03 24.48 -4.01
N ILE A 128 -9.34 24.54 -4.24
CA ILE A 128 -9.97 24.41 -5.56
C ILE A 128 -10.72 25.70 -5.86
N SER A 129 -10.43 26.31 -7.01
CA SER A 129 -11.02 27.58 -7.44
C SER A 129 -12.10 27.42 -8.52
N ASP A 130 -12.01 26.40 -9.38
CA ASP A 130 -13.05 26.11 -10.38
C ASP A 130 -14.29 25.54 -9.67
N PRO A 131 -15.47 26.18 -9.76
CA PRO A 131 -16.70 25.72 -9.10
C PRO A 131 -17.10 24.30 -9.50
N ARG A 132 -16.86 23.88 -10.75
CA ARG A 132 -17.19 22.53 -11.23
C ARG A 132 -16.35 21.47 -10.53
N VAL A 133 -15.07 21.78 -10.31
CA VAL A 133 -14.15 20.90 -9.59
C VAL A 133 -14.47 20.87 -8.10
N ARG A 134 -14.94 21.99 -7.52
CA ARG A 134 -15.42 22.02 -6.13
C ARG A 134 -16.66 21.16 -5.97
N GLU A 135 -17.62 21.25 -6.89
CA GLU A 135 -18.82 20.42 -6.85
C GLU A 135 -18.47 18.93 -6.94
N LEU A 136 -17.61 18.54 -7.89
CA LEU A 136 -17.09 17.17 -7.98
C LEU A 136 -16.42 16.71 -6.67
N ALA A 137 -15.62 17.56 -6.02
CA ALA A 137 -15.00 17.23 -4.75
C ALA A 137 -16.03 17.03 -3.62
N ASN A 138 -17.10 17.82 -3.59
CA ASN A 138 -18.20 17.67 -2.64
C ASN A 138 -18.99 16.37 -2.87
N GLU A 139 -19.25 16.03 -4.14
CA GLU A 139 -19.90 14.77 -4.52
C GLU A 139 -19.05 13.56 -4.10
N ILE A 140 -17.73 13.61 -4.32
CA ILE A 140 -16.79 12.58 -3.85
C ILE A 140 -16.90 12.42 -2.34
N ILE A 141 -16.86 13.51 -1.57
CA ILE A 141 -16.99 13.44 -0.10
C ILE A 141 -18.32 12.78 0.28
N ALA A 142 -19.44 13.24 -0.29
CA ALA A 142 -20.76 12.75 0.04
C ALA A 142 -20.93 11.26 -0.29
N ALA A 143 -20.44 10.81 -1.45
CA ALA A 143 -20.45 9.39 -1.83
C ALA A 143 -19.61 8.55 -0.87
N GLN A 144 -18.35 8.95 -0.65
CA GLN A 144 -17.39 8.17 0.12
C GLN A 144 -17.79 8.06 1.60
N VAL A 145 -18.41 9.10 2.19
CA VAL A 145 -18.96 9.03 3.56
C VAL A 145 -20.10 8.02 3.64
N ARG A 146 -21.05 8.04 2.69
CA ARG A 146 -22.15 7.06 2.65
C ARG A 146 -21.64 5.63 2.47
N GLU A 147 -20.66 5.44 1.59
CA GLU A 147 -20.05 4.13 1.31
C GLU A 147 -19.29 3.58 2.52
N ILE A 148 -18.58 4.42 3.28
CA ILE A 148 -17.92 4.02 4.54
C ILE A 148 -18.95 3.48 5.54
N GLU A 149 -20.04 4.21 5.75
CA GLU A 149 -21.09 3.82 6.70
C GLU A 149 -21.78 2.51 6.25
N LEU A 150 -22.05 2.38 4.95
CA LEU A 150 -22.60 1.15 4.38
C LEU A 150 -21.65 -0.03 4.58
N MET A 151 -20.35 0.15 4.32
CA MET A 151 -19.35 -0.90 4.52
C MET A 151 -19.25 -1.33 5.98
N LYS A 152 -19.26 -0.40 6.94
CA LYS A 152 -19.26 -0.72 8.38
C LYS A 152 -20.47 -1.59 8.75
N ARG A 153 -21.67 -1.18 8.31
CA ARG A 153 -22.92 -1.93 8.57
C ARG A 153 -22.93 -3.30 7.92
N LEU A 154 -22.42 -3.44 6.69
CA LEU A 154 -22.33 -4.72 6.00
C LEU A 154 -21.31 -5.66 6.66
N ILE A 155 -20.17 -5.13 7.12
CA ILE A 155 -19.22 -5.92 7.92
C ILE A 155 -19.91 -6.47 9.16
N GLU A 156 -20.61 -5.63 9.92
CA GLU A 156 -21.35 -6.06 11.11
C GLU A 156 -22.44 -7.08 10.81
N ASP A 157 -23.22 -6.89 9.73
CA ASP A 157 -24.27 -7.83 9.32
C ASP A 157 -23.68 -9.20 8.97
N ILE A 158 -22.60 -9.23 8.19
CA ILE A 158 -21.92 -10.47 7.79
C ILE A 158 -21.30 -11.17 9.01
N GLU A 159 -20.71 -10.42 9.94
CA GLU A 159 -20.11 -10.99 11.16
C GLU A 159 -21.18 -11.58 12.10
N LYS A 160 -22.39 -11.01 12.15
CA LYS A 160 -23.49 -11.46 13.01
C LYS A 160 -24.36 -12.55 12.37
N HIS A 161 -24.66 -12.42 11.08
CA HIS A 161 -25.68 -13.23 10.40
C HIS A 161 -25.11 -14.10 9.28
N GLY A 162 -23.83 -13.98 8.97
CA GLY A 162 -23.18 -14.70 7.87
C GLY A 162 -23.40 -14.04 6.50
N LYS A 163 -22.70 -14.57 5.50
CA LYS A 163 -22.78 -14.08 4.12
C LYS A 163 -24.05 -14.54 3.42
N ARG A 164 -24.58 -13.70 2.55
CA ARG A 164 -25.72 -14.05 1.68
C ARG A 164 -25.20 -14.64 0.37
N GLY A 165 -24.86 -15.92 0.39
CA GLY A 165 -24.34 -16.66 -0.75
C GLY A 165 -22.88 -17.07 -0.59
N ASN A 166 -22.49 -18.13 -1.32
CA ASN A 166 -21.19 -18.78 -1.19
C ASN A 166 -20.33 -18.73 -2.46
N ASN A 167 -20.90 -18.29 -3.58
CA ASN A 167 -20.21 -18.26 -4.88
C ASN A 167 -19.75 -16.84 -5.20
N PRO A 168 -18.53 -16.66 -5.76
CA PRO A 168 -18.08 -15.37 -6.26
C PRO A 168 -19.03 -14.82 -7.33
N LEU A 169 -19.36 -13.54 -7.24
CA LEU A 169 -20.14 -12.83 -8.25
C LEU A 169 -19.20 -12.15 -9.26
N PRO A 170 -19.55 -12.12 -10.56
CA PRO A 170 -18.71 -11.49 -11.57
C PRO A 170 -18.61 -9.97 -11.34
N PRO A 171 -17.42 -9.36 -11.52
CA PRO A 171 -17.27 -7.92 -11.43
C PRO A 171 -17.92 -7.23 -12.65
N ARG A 172 -18.28 -5.95 -12.49
CA ARG A 172 -18.64 -5.08 -13.61
C ARG A 172 -17.38 -4.65 -14.37
N ASP A 173 -17.47 -4.49 -15.69
CA ASP A 173 -16.41 -3.89 -16.51
C ASP A 173 -16.16 -2.40 -16.19
N ALA A 174 -14.91 -1.98 -16.34
CA ALA A 174 -14.45 -0.60 -16.16
C ALA A 174 -14.57 0.25 -17.44
N VAL A 175 -15.53 -0.05 -18.31
CA VAL A 175 -15.77 0.70 -19.55
C VAL A 175 -16.69 1.88 -19.26
N VAL A 176 -16.31 3.07 -19.74
CA VAL A 176 -17.15 4.26 -19.68
C VAL A 176 -18.37 4.05 -20.57
N THR A 177 -19.56 4.12 -19.99
CA THR A 177 -20.81 3.94 -20.74
C THR A 177 -21.25 5.24 -21.41
N GLU A 178 -22.10 5.17 -22.43
CA GLU A 178 -22.69 6.36 -23.06
C GLU A 178 -23.46 7.25 -22.07
N GLU A 179 -24.09 6.63 -21.07
CA GLU A 179 -24.72 7.35 -19.97
C GLU A 179 -23.68 8.17 -19.17
N MET A 180 -22.53 7.57 -18.84
CA MET A 180 -21.44 8.26 -18.16
C MET A 180 -20.87 9.38 -19.02
N LEU A 181 -20.65 9.16 -20.33
CA LEU A 181 -20.20 10.20 -21.25
C LEU A 181 -21.16 11.38 -21.32
N THR A 182 -22.47 11.10 -21.27
CA THR A 182 -23.49 12.14 -21.26
C THR A 182 -23.41 12.99 -20.00
N LYS A 183 -23.33 12.36 -18.82
CA LYS A 183 -23.12 13.08 -17.54
C LYS A 183 -21.83 13.89 -17.54
N ILE A 184 -20.73 13.35 -18.08
CA ILE A 184 -19.45 14.06 -18.19
C ILE A 184 -19.60 15.30 -19.08
N ARG A 185 -20.28 15.18 -20.24
CA ARG A 185 -20.50 16.31 -21.15
C ARG A 185 -21.37 17.41 -20.52
N GLU A 186 -22.32 17.05 -19.67
CA GLU A 186 -23.17 18.02 -18.96
C GLU A 186 -22.36 18.88 -17.99
N VAL A 187 -21.38 18.30 -17.27
CA VAL A 187 -20.48 19.04 -16.36
C VAL A 187 -19.59 20.03 -17.11
N LEU A 188 -19.28 19.78 -18.38
CA LEU A 188 -18.38 20.62 -19.18
C LEU A 188 -19.06 21.81 -19.87
N LYS A 189 -20.39 21.86 -19.88
CA LYS A 189 -21.18 22.97 -20.42
C LYS A 189 -21.33 24.09 -19.40
#